data_AF-A0A935QJF4-F1
#
_entry.id   AF-A0A935QJF4-F1
#
_cell.length_a   1.000
_cell.length_b   1.000
_cell.length_c   1.000
_cell.angle_alpha   90.00
_cell.angle_beta   90.00
_cell.angle_gamma   90.00
#
_symmetry.space_group_name_H-M   'P 1'
#
loop_
_entity.id
_entity.type
_entity.pdbx_description
1 polymer ?
#
loop_
_entity_poly.entity_id
_entity_poly.type
_entity_poly.pdbx_seq_one_letter_code
_entity_poly.pdbx_strand_id
1 'polypeptide(L)'
;MAFVDQLRAEGYAVESICRVLREQGCRVAARTYRHWAQPDRPVAARTVSDAIVEGAVRQLAWVVDEHGCRRLTPEGLYGRRKMTALVRRRITNVSPRSVDRAMRSLGLQVIRRSKGIRTRACQVFCVSDSGLIRV
;
A
#
# COMPACT_ATOMS: atom_id res chain seq x y z
N MET A 1 1.46 -0.77 17.55
CA MET A 1 1.05 0.03 18.71
C MET A 1 0.72 -0.82 19.95
N ALA A 2 0.85 -2.15 19.86
CA ALA A 2 0.54 -3.09 20.94
C ALA A 2 1.18 -2.75 22.31
N PHE A 3 2.40 -2.23 22.37
CA PHE A 3 3.07 -1.88 23.62
C PHE A 3 2.38 -0.76 24.41
N VAL A 4 1.99 0.34 23.74
CA VAL A 4 1.31 1.46 24.42
C VAL A 4 -0.10 1.05 24.83
N ASP A 5 -0.77 0.24 23.99
CA ASP A 5 -2.11 -0.26 24.26
C ASP A 5 -2.11 -1.27 25.43
N GLN A 6 -1.07 -2.10 25.54
CA GLN A 6 -0.87 -3.02 26.66
C GLN A 6 -0.65 -2.27 27.99
N LEU A 7 0.28 -1.30 28.02
CA LEU A 7 0.50 -0.49 29.23
C LEU A 7 -0.73 0.32 29.63
N ARG A 8 -1.55 0.74 28.66
CA ARG A 8 -2.82 1.41 28.92
C ARG A 8 -3.85 0.44 29.52
N ALA A 9 -3.86 -0.83 29.10
CA ALA A 9 -4.70 -1.88 29.71
C ALA A 9 -4.27 -2.21 31.15
N GLU A 10 -2.97 -2.08 31.45
CA GLU A 10 -2.40 -2.19 32.79
C GLU A 10 -2.68 -0.94 33.67
N GLY A 11 -3.25 0.12 33.10
CA GLY A 11 -3.69 1.32 33.83
C GLY A 11 -2.69 2.49 33.82
N TYR A 12 -1.59 2.41 33.07
CA TYR A 12 -0.63 3.50 32.96
C TYR A 12 -1.16 4.65 32.10
N ALA A 13 -0.90 5.89 32.53
CA ALA A 13 -1.24 7.08 31.77
C ALA A 13 -0.41 7.19 30.48
N VAL A 14 -1.04 7.67 29.40
CA VAL A 14 -0.36 7.85 28.10
C VAL A 14 0.82 8.83 28.22
N GLU A 15 0.70 9.84 29.07
CA GLU A 15 1.72 10.84 29.35
C GLU A 15 2.98 10.22 29.96
N SER A 16 2.85 9.31 30.92
CA SER A 16 3.99 8.62 31.52
C SER A 16 4.66 7.68 30.53
N ILE A 17 3.87 6.97 29.71
CA ILE A 17 4.40 6.09 28.66
C ILE A 17 5.18 6.90 27.61
N CYS A 18 4.62 7.99 27.09
CA CYS A 18 5.29 8.85 26.12
C CYS A 18 6.53 9.54 26.68
N ARG A 19 6.61 9.79 27.99
CA ARG A 19 7.80 10.32 28.66
C ARG A 19 8.96 9.32 28.58
N VAL A 20 8.73 8.07 28.98
CA VAL A 20 9.75 7.01 28.90
C VAL A 20 10.16 6.75 27.45
N LEU A 21 9.20 6.71 26.52
CA LEU A 21 9.50 6.52 25.10
C LEU A 21 10.41 7.63 24.53
N ARG A 22 10.28 8.87 25.00
CA ARG A 22 11.18 9.95 24.61
C ARG A 22 12.61 9.75 25.10
N GLU A 23 12.78 9.24 26.31
CA GLU A 23 14.10 8.90 26.85
C GLU A 23 14.77 7.78 26.04
N GLN A 24 13.97 6.85 25.50
CA GLN A 24 14.42 5.79 24.59
C GLN A 24 14.55 6.25 23.11
N GLY A 25 14.44 7.55 22.83
CA GLY A 25 14.62 8.13 21.48
C GLY A 25 13.37 8.18 20.60
N CYS A 26 12.23 7.66 21.06
CA CYS A 26 10.96 7.73 20.34
C CYS A 26 10.22 9.04 20.65
N ARG A 27 10.31 10.03 19.75
CA ARG A 27 9.67 11.35 19.90
C ARG A 27 8.16 11.31 19.60
N VAL A 28 7.39 10.65 20.44
CA VAL A 28 5.92 10.62 20.36
C VAL A 28 5.33 11.59 21.37
N ALA A 29 4.45 12.49 20.94
CA ALA A 29 3.70 13.36 21.83
C ALA A 29 2.37 12.70 22.23
N ALA A 30 1.99 12.82 23.50
CA ALA A 30 0.74 12.25 24.02
C ALA A 30 -0.51 12.79 23.28
N ARG A 31 -0.50 14.06 22.85
CA ARG A 31 -1.56 14.64 22.01
C ARG A 31 -1.68 13.93 20.67
N THR A 32 -0.54 13.63 20.03
CA THR A 32 -0.49 12.94 18.73
C THR A 32 -0.97 11.50 18.87
N TYR A 33 -0.56 10.80 19.94
CA TYR A 33 -1.08 9.46 20.24
C TYR A 33 -2.59 9.51 20.45
N ARG A 34 -3.11 10.41 21.29
CA ARG A 34 -4.57 10.52 21.52
C ARG A 34 -5.34 10.81 20.25
N HIS A 35 -4.88 11.75 19.44
CA HIS A 35 -5.50 12.03 18.15
C HIS A 35 -5.47 10.81 17.21
N TRP A 36 -4.40 10.02 17.23
CA TRP A 36 -4.29 8.81 16.42
C TRP A 36 -5.13 7.64 16.97
N ALA A 37 -5.21 7.48 18.28
CA ALA A 37 -5.91 6.40 18.99
C ALA A 37 -7.42 6.65 19.17
N GLN A 38 -7.94 7.76 18.62
CA GLN A 38 -9.38 8.01 18.56
C GLN A 38 -10.06 6.92 17.72
N PRO A 39 -11.01 6.15 18.29
CA PRO A 39 -11.67 5.06 17.57
C PRO A 39 -12.46 5.57 16.36
N ASP A 40 -13.06 6.77 16.47
CA ASP A 40 -13.87 7.37 15.42
C ASP A 40 -13.06 8.27 14.47
N ARG A 41 -11.73 8.15 14.46
CA ARG A 41 -10.90 8.97 13.59
C ARG A 41 -11.25 8.69 12.12
N PRO A 42 -11.80 9.67 11.38
CA PRO A 42 -12.15 9.44 9.99
C PRO A 42 -10.87 9.25 9.18
N VAL A 43 -10.79 8.11 8.48
CA VAL A 43 -9.80 7.94 7.42
C VAL A 43 -10.16 8.94 6.32
N ALA A 44 -9.17 9.71 5.85
CA ALA A 44 -9.41 10.69 4.80
C ALA A 44 -10.05 9.97 3.58
N ALA A 45 -11.15 10.52 3.05
CA ALA A 45 -11.88 9.91 1.95
C ALA A 45 -10.98 9.58 0.75
N ARG A 46 -9.96 10.42 0.51
CA ARG A 46 -8.94 10.18 -0.52
C ARG A 46 -8.12 8.92 -0.26
N THR A 47 -7.70 8.66 0.98
CA THR A 47 -6.96 7.45 1.35
C THR A 47 -7.79 6.20 1.10
N VAL A 48 -9.08 6.23 1.43
CA VAL A 48 -10.02 5.15 1.13
C VAL A 48 -10.14 4.95 -0.39
N SER A 49 -10.37 6.02 -1.15
CA SER A 49 -10.47 5.94 -2.61
C SER A 49 -9.19 5.44 -3.28
N ASP A 50 -8.02 5.84 -2.77
CA ASP A 50 -6.74 5.42 -3.31
C ASP A 50 -6.47 3.93 -2.99
N ALA A 51 -6.88 3.45 -1.81
CA ALA A 51 -6.80 2.03 -1.47
C ALA A 51 -7.69 1.16 -2.37
N ILE A 52 -8.91 1.62 -2.68
CA ILE A 52 -9.83 0.94 -3.61
C ILE A 52 -9.21 0.86 -5.01
N VAL A 53 -8.65 1.98 -5.51
CA VAL A 53 -7.99 2.02 -6.82
C VAL A 53 -6.74 1.15 -6.83
N GLU A 54 -5.93 1.16 -5.77
CA GLU A 54 -4.75 0.31 -5.64
C GLU A 54 -5.11 -1.17 -5.66
N GLY A 55 -6.15 -1.57 -4.92
CA GLY A 55 -6.67 -2.94 -4.93
C GLY A 55 -7.12 -3.38 -6.33
N ALA A 56 -7.85 -2.52 -7.05
CA ALA A 56 -8.28 -2.81 -8.41
C ALA A 56 -7.11 -2.94 -9.40
N VAL A 57 -6.11 -2.07 -9.29
CA VAL A 57 -4.89 -2.15 -10.13
C VAL A 57 -4.10 -3.41 -9.79
N ARG A 58 -3.98 -3.78 -8.51
CA ARG A 58 -3.30 -5.01 -8.07
C ARG A 58 -3.98 -6.26 -8.63
N GLN A 59 -5.31 -6.35 -8.58
CA GLN A 59 -6.06 -7.46 -9.15
C GLN A 59 -5.98 -7.55 -10.68
N LEU A 60 -5.77 -6.42 -11.36
CA LEU A 60 -5.62 -6.39 -12.82
C LEU A 60 -4.21 -6.78 -13.25
N ALA A 61 -3.20 -6.31 -12.50
CA ALA A 61 -1.80 -6.47 -12.87
C ALA A 61 -1.22 -7.83 -12.46
N TRP A 62 -1.76 -8.49 -11.44
CA TRP A 62 -1.28 -9.80 -11.01
C TRP A 62 -2.40 -10.85 -10.97
N VAL A 63 -2.07 -12.05 -11.43
CA VAL A 63 -2.86 -13.27 -11.21
C VAL A 63 -2.10 -14.16 -10.25
N VAL A 64 -2.82 -14.81 -9.34
CA VAL A 64 -2.27 -15.81 -8.43
C VAL A 64 -2.35 -17.16 -9.13
N ASP A 65 -1.21 -17.82 -9.34
CA ASP A 65 -1.17 -19.19 -9.84
C ASP A 65 -1.70 -20.18 -8.79
N GLU A 66 -1.96 -21.41 -9.23
CA GLU A 66 -2.33 -22.55 -8.36
C GLU A 66 -1.33 -22.80 -7.22
N HIS A 67 -0.07 -22.38 -7.38
CA HIS A 67 0.98 -22.48 -6.38
C HIS A 67 1.07 -21.27 -5.43
N GLY A 68 0.13 -20.33 -5.49
CA GLY A 68 0.14 -19.10 -4.69
C GLY A 68 1.16 -18.06 -5.15
N CYS A 69 1.85 -18.30 -6.28
CA CYS A 69 2.78 -17.34 -6.87
C CYS A 69 2.03 -16.27 -7.65
N ARG A 70 2.33 -15.00 -7.39
CA ARG A 70 1.81 -13.89 -8.18
C ARG A 70 2.59 -13.75 -9.50
N ARG A 71 1.92 -13.95 -10.63
CA ARG A 71 2.46 -13.67 -11.97
C ARG A 71 1.88 -12.37 -12.51
N LEU A 72 2.76 -11.59 -13.11
CA LEU A 72 2.37 -10.35 -13.78
C LEU A 72 1.59 -10.68 -15.05
N THR A 73 0.40 -10.12 -15.18
CA THR A 73 -0.44 -10.25 -16.36
C THR A 73 0.07 -9.34 -17.49
N PRO A 74 -0.33 -9.58 -18.75
CA PRO A 74 -0.08 -8.64 -19.84
C PRO A 74 -0.62 -7.23 -19.55
N GLU A 75 -1.71 -7.12 -18.78
CA GLU A 75 -2.30 -5.87 -18.30
C GLU A 75 -1.41 -5.14 -17.30
N GLY A 76 -0.57 -5.85 -16.54
CA GLY A 76 0.43 -5.27 -15.66
C GLY A 76 1.51 -4.46 -16.40
N LEU A 77 1.69 -4.70 -17.70
CA LEU A 77 2.58 -3.93 -18.57
C LEU A 77 1.95 -2.63 -19.09
N TYR A 78 0.67 -2.41 -18.80
CA TYR A 78 -0.04 -1.24 -19.30
C TYR A 78 0.44 0.02 -18.61
N GLY A 79 0.67 1.06 -19.43
CA GLY A 79 0.92 2.39 -18.89
C GLY A 79 -0.32 3.04 -18.31
N ARG A 80 -0.11 4.10 -17.54
CA ARG A 80 -1.16 4.91 -16.85
C ARG A 80 -2.41 5.12 -17.69
N ARG A 81 -2.28 5.52 -18.96
CA ARG A 81 -3.43 5.78 -19.85
C ARG A 81 -4.29 4.54 -20.08
N LYS A 82 -3.68 3.41 -20.42
CA LYS A 82 -4.37 2.14 -20.67
C LYS A 82 -4.94 1.57 -19.36
N MET A 83 -4.15 1.63 -18.29
CA MET A 83 -4.60 1.20 -16.96
C MET A 83 -5.80 2.03 -16.48
N THR A 84 -5.80 3.36 -16.69
CA THR A 84 -6.94 4.21 -16.32
C THR A 84 -8.21 3.82 -17.07
N ALA A 85 -8.12 3.54 -18.38
CA ALA A 85 -9.26 3.08 -19.16
C ALA A 85 -9.78 1.73 -18.67
N LEU A 86 -8.88 0.81 -18.30
CA LEU A 86 -9.21 -0.51 -17.79
C LEU A 86 -9.89 -0.45 -16.42
N VAL A 87 -9.33 0.35 -15.48
CA VAL A 87 -9.90 0.54 -14.15
C VAL A 87 -11.26 1.23 -14.21
N ARG A 88 -11.47 2.18 -15.14
CA ARG A 88 -12.76 2.86 -15.35
C ARG A 88 -13.90 1.92 -15.77
N ARG A 89 -13.59 0.72 -16.28
CA ARG A 89 -14.60 -0.30 -16.58
C ARG A 89 -15.12 -1.01 -15.33
N ARG A 90 -14.35 -1.00 -14.23
CA ARG A 90 -14.73 -1.62 -12.95
C ARG A 90 -15.20 -0.60 -11.92
N ILE A 91 -14.60 0.58 -11.91
CA ILE A 91 -14.89 1.65 -10.95
C ILE A 91 -15.22 2.93 -11.72
N THR A 92 -16.44 3.41 -11.55
CA THR A 92 -16.90 4.67 -12.16
C THR A 92 -16.16 5.85 -11.53
N ASN A 93 -15.81 6.86 -12.35
CA ASN A 93 -15.19 8.13 -11.92
C ASN A 93 -13.79 8.06 -11.28
N VAL A 94 -12.93 7.13 -11.71
CA VAL A 94 -11.54 7.09 -11.25
C VAL A 94 -10.70 8.22 -11.87
N SER A 95 -9.98 8.93 -11.00
CA SER A 95 -9.04 9.97 -11.40
C SER A 95 -7.74 9.34 -11.96
N PRO A 96 -7.19 9.85 -13.08
CA PRO A 96 -5.93 9.34 -13.63
C PRO A 96 -4.74 9.49 -12.67
N ARG A 97 -4.83 10.43 -11.70
CA ARG A 97 -3.82 10.64 -10.67
C ARG A 97 -3.86 9.59 -9.56
N SER A 98 -5.04 9.07 -9.22
CA SER A 98 -5.15 7.94 -8.28
C SER A 98 -4.55 6.68 -8.87
N VAL A 99 -4.79 6.42 -10.17
CA VAL A 99 -4.16 5.29 -10.89
C VAL A 99 -2.64 5.45 -10.94
N ASP A 100 -2.13 6.66 -11.20
CA ASP A 100 -0.69 6.93 -11.21
C ASP A 100 -0.04 6.66 -9.85
N ARG A 101 -0.68 7.07 -8.74
CA ARG A 101 -0.20 6.77 -7.39
C ARG A 101 -0.23 5.26 -7.10
N ALA A 102 -1.31 4.58 -7.44
CA ALA A 102 -1.43 3.13 -7.30
C ALA A 102 -0.33 2.40 -8.08
N MET A 103 -0.09 2.77 -9.34
CA MET A 103 0.97 2.17 -10.15
C MET A 103 2.36 2.38 -9.54
N ARG A 104 2.67 3.58 -9.02
CA ARG A 104 3.95 3.85 -8.35
C ARG A 104 4.10 3.07 -7.04
N SER A 105 3.04 3.01 -6.22
CA SER A 105 2.99 2.22 -4.98
C SER A 105 3.29 0.74 -5.24
N LEU A 106 2.73 0.21 -6.34
CA LEU A 106 2.86 -1.17 -6.77
C LEU A 106 4.12 -1.47 -7.60
N GLY A 107 4.97 -0.47 -7.86
CA GLY A 107 6.18 -0.64 -8.68
C GLY A 107 5.93 -0.93 -10.17
N LEU A 108 4.71 -0.71 -10.67
CA LEU A 108 4.36 -0.95 -12.08
C LEU A 108 4.99 0.11 -12.97
N GLN A 109 5.97 -0.30 -13.76
CA GLN A 109 6.63 0.55 -14.75
C GLN A 109 6.10 0.29 -16.15
N VAL A 110 5.97 1.36 -16.94
CA VAL A 110 5.54 1.25 -18.34
C VAL A 110 6.67 0.68 -19.18
N ILE A 111 6.41 -0.42 -19.90
CA ILE A 111 7.30 -0.84 -20.99
C ILE A 111 7.12 0.12 -22.16
N ARG A 112 8.14 0.93 -22.45
CA ARG A 112 8.17 1.78 -23.65
C ARG A 112 8.57 0.91 -24.86
N ARG A 113 7.77 0.96 -25.92
CA ARG A 113 7.95 0.21 -27.19
C ARG A 113 9.28 0.49 -27.94
N SER A 114 10.16 1.35 -27.42
CA SER A 114 11.39 1.81 -28.09
C SER A 114 12.69 1.16 -27.61
N LYS A 115 12.68 0.36 -26.54
CA LYS A 115 13.87 -0.39 -26.09
C LYS A 115 13.59 -1.87 -26.31
N GLY A 116 14.44 -2.54 -27.10
CA GLY A 116 14.33 -3.97 -27.41
C GLY A 116 14.10 -4.81 -26.14
N ILE A 117 13.28 -5.84 -26.29
CA ILE A 117 12.83 -6.72 -25.22
C ILE A 117 14.05 -7.37 -24.58
N ARG A 118 14.40 -6.96 -23.36
CA ARG A 118 15.30 -7.75 -22.49
C ARG A 118 14.43 -8.60 -21.60
N THR A 119 14.38 -9.90 -21.91
CA THR A 119 13.64 -10.96 -21.21
C THR A 119 14.02 -11.14 -19.72
N ARG A 120 14.87 -10.27 -19.16
CA ARG A 120 15.25 -10.26 -17.73
C ARG A 120 14.56 -9.18 -16.90
N ALA A 121 13.94 -8.17 -17.52
CA ALA A 121 13.26 -7.09 -16.78
C ALA A 121 11.79 -7.43 -16.42
N CYS A 122 11.27 -8.53 -16.97
CA CYS A 122 9.91 -9.02 -16.73
C CYS A 122 9.93 -10.34 -15.94
N GLN A 123 10.98 -10.57 -15.13
CA GLN A 123 11.02 -11.75 -14.28
C GLN A 123 9.89 -11.65 -13.25
N VAL A 124 9.05 -12.67 -13.31
CA VAL A 124 8.06 -13.10 -12.33
C VAL A 124 8.53 -12.71 -10.92
N PHE A 125 7.99 -11.60 -10.41
CA PHE A 125 8.11 -11.28 -9.00
C PHE A 125 7.02 -12.08 -8.29
N CYS A 126 7.38 -13.25 -7.76
CA CYS A 126 6.58 -13.93 -6.76
C CYS A 126 6.50 -13.03 -5.53
N VAL A 127 5.53 -12.12 -5.49
CA VAL A 127 5.21 -11.36 -4.29
C VAL A 127 4.40 -12.29 -3.39
N SER A 128 5.08 -12.98 -2.47
CA SER A 128 4.43 -13.64 -1.34
C SER A 128 3.73 -12.56 -0.50
N ASP A 129 2.44 -12.71 -0.22
CA ASP A 129 1.66 -11.77 0.63
C ASP A 129 2.18 -11.70 2.08
N SER A 130 3.08 -12.59 2.45
CA SER A 130 3.80 -12.56 3.73
C SER A 130 4.91 -11.53 3.63
N GLY A 131 4.73 -10.36 4.24
CA GLY A 131 5.71 -9.26 4.33
C GLY A 131 7.02 -9.64 5.04
N LEU A 132 7.78 -10.57 4.47
CA LEU A 132 9.11 -10.95 4.89
C LEU A 132 10.03 -10.86 3.65
N ILE A 133 10.57 -9.68 3.44
CA ILE A 133 11.75 -9.50 2.59
C ILE A 133 12.90 -10.16 3.35
N ARG A 134 13.21 -11.42 3.02
CA ARG A 134 14.48 -12.04 3.39
C ARG A 134 15.43 -11.85 2.22
N VAL A 135 16.43 -11.00 2.42
CA VAL A 135 17.73 -11.08 1.72
C VAL A 135 18.51 -12.23 2.34
#